data_AF-A0A820WT31-F1
#
_entry.id   AF-A0A820WT31-F1
#
_cell.length_a   1.000
_cell.length_b   1.000
_cell.length_c   1.000
_cell.angle_alpha   90.00
_cell.angle_beta   90.00
_cell.angle_gamma   90.00
#
_symmetry.space_group_name_H-M   'P 1'
#
loop_
_entity.id
_entity.type
_entity.pdbx_description
1 polymer ?
#
loop_
_entity_poly.entity_id
_entity_poly.type
_entity_poly.pdbx_seq_one_letter_code
_entity_poly.pdbx_strand_id
1 'polypeptide(L)'
;VRFLETCRFVIITCGANGSILVEKFNKNSFDEVKKNADHETIVIQEIMHMNEEDFVVWKCSAWPIESKDIIDTTGSGDAFIGGIIYGLLTKEVWSRDRLLRFASYIATCKLKGIGARSSLPYVSDIDMNLFS
;
A
#
# COMPACT_ATOMS: atom_id res chain seq x y z
N VAL A 1 10.28 17.71 0.22
CA VAL A 1 9.73 17.02 1.41
C VAL A 1 10.91 16.58 2.29
N ARG A 2 11.19 17.29 3.40
CA ARG A 2 12.43 17.12 4.20
C ARG A 2 12.69 15.68 4.67
N PHE A 3 11.63 14.90 4.90
CA PHE A 3 11.74 13.50 5.32
C PHE A 3 12.39 12.57 4.28
N LEU A 4 12.31 12.91 2.99
CA LEU A 4 12.90 12.09 1.92
C LEU A 4 14.41 12.34 1.73
N GLU A 5 15.01 13.21 2.53
CA GLU A 5 16.47 13.34 2.62
C GLU A 5 17.10 12.18 3.39
N THR A 6 16.35 11.60 4.33
CA THR A 6 16.85 10.55 5.25
C THR A 6 16.11 9.22 5.13
N CYS A 7 14.95 9.20 4.47
CA CYS A 7 14.15 8.00 4.24
C CYS A 7 14.08 7.65 2.75
N ARG A 8 14.08 6.35 2.42
CA ARG A 8 13.93 5.87 1.03
C ARG A 8 12.58 6.22 0.43
N PHE A 9 11.53 6.14 1.24
CA PHE A 9 10.17 6.52 0.89
C PHE A 9 9.40 6.91 2.16
N VAL A 10 8.29 7.60 2.00
CA VAL A 10 7.32 7.91 3.07
C VAL A 10 5.99 7.31 2.67
N ILE A 11 5.32 6.64 3.62
CA ILE A 11 3.95 6.13 3.45
C ILE A 11 3.03 6.92 4.37
N ILE A 12 1.87 7.28 3.85
CA ILE A 12 0.80 7.97 4.57
C ILE A 12 -0.45 7.10 4.43
N THR A 13 -0.99 6.62 5.55
CA THR A 13 -2.30 5.94 5.57
C THR A 13 -3.41 6.98 5.69
N CYS A 14 -4.42 6.89 4.84
CA CYS A 14 -5.51 7.85 4.70
C CYS A 14 -6.89 7.25 5.04
N GLY A 15 -6.93 6.19 5.84
CA GLY A 15 -8.17 5.53 6.28
C GLY A 15 -8.97 4.98 5.09
N ALA A 16 -10.25 5.33 5.01
CA ALA A 16 -11.14 4.92 3.91
C ALA A 16 -10.66 5.36 2.51
N ASN A 17 -9.79 6.39 2.44
CA ASN A 17 -9.19 6.85 1.19
C ASN A 17 -7.94 6.05 0.78
N GLY A 18 -7.54 5.04 1.56
CA GLY A 18 -6.41 4.17 1.25
C GLY A 18 -5.07 4.71 1.75
N SER A 19 -4.07 4.82 0.88
CA SER A 19 -2.71 5.21 1.24
C SER A 19 -1.96 5.93 0.12
N ILE A 20 -0.91 6.65 0.49
CA ILE A 20 0.01 7.34 -0.42
C ILE A 20 1.44 6.93 -0.08
N LEU A 21 2.21 6.47 -1.05
CA LEU A 21 3.65 6.28 -0.95
C LEU A 21 4.36 7.32 -1.81
N VAL A 22 5.30 8.06 -1.22
CA VAL A 22 6.11 9.04 -1.92
C VAL A 22 7.58 8.62 -1.83
N GLU A 23 8.27 8.61 -2.97
CA GLU A 23 9.71 8.36 -3.04
C GLU A 23 10.38 9.32 -4.02
N LYS A 24 11.69 9.56 -3.83
CA LYS A 24 12.45 10.40 -4.77
C LYS A 24 12.46 9.75 -6.14
N PHE A 25 12.23 10.55 -7.18
CA PHE A 25 12.33 10.06 -8.54
C PHE A 25 13.75 9.60 -8.84
N ASN A 26 13.86 8.42 -9.44
CA ASN A 26 15.10 7.90 -9.97
C ASN A 26 14.79 7.31 -11.35
N LYS A 27 15.53 7.77 -12.37
CA LYS A 27 15.36 7.34 -13.77
C LYS A 27 15.48 5.82 -13.95
N ASN A 28 16.17 5.12 -13.05
CA ASN A 28 16.33 3.66 -13.09
C ASN A 28 15.15 2.89 -12.47
N SER A 29 14.26 3.58 -11.74
CA SER A 29 13.04 3.00 -11.11
C SER A 29 11.76 3.49 -11.76
N PHE A 30 11.87 4.24 -12.85
CA PHE A 30 10.76 4.68 -13.65
C PHE A 30 10.52 3.66 -14.76
N ASP A 31 9.75 2.63 -14.45
CA ASP A 31 9.06 1.91 -15.50
C ASP A 31 8.10 2.92 -16.13
N GLU A 32 8.23 3.20 -17.43
CA GLU A 32 7.22 3.95 -18.17
C GLU A 32 5.87 3.38 -17.78
N VAL A 33 5.03 4.18 -17.13
CA VAL A 33 3.67 3.80 -16.76
C VAL A 33 3.00 3.33 -18.05
N LYS A 34 2.98 2.01 -18.28
CA LYS A 34 1.99 1.40 -19.12
C LYS A 34 0.68 1.81 -18.46
N LYS A 35 0.00 2.78 -19.05
CA LYS A 35 -1.44 2.91 -18.93
C LYS A 35 -2.04 1.62 -19.47
N ASN A 36 -1.95 0.54 -18.71
CA ASN A 36 -2.90 -0.54 -18.88
C ASN A 36 -4.21 0.07 -18.38
N ALA A 37 -5.05 0.36 -19.37
CA ALA A 37 -6.38 0.92 -19.23
C ALA A 37 -7.35 -0.11 -18.62
N ASP A 38 -6.90 -0.83 -17.59
CA ASP A 38 -7.75 -1.70 -16.81
C ASP A 38 -8.14 -0.94 -15.55
N HIS A 39 -9.37 -0.43 -15.58
CA HIS A 39 -10.08 0.28 -14.52
C HIS A 39 -10.23 -0.51 -13.19
N GLU A 40 -9.49 -1.60 -13.00
CA GLU A 40 -9.49 -2.46 -11.80
C GLU A 40 -8.29 -2.23 -10.87
N THR A 41 -7.29 -1.45 -11.27
CA THR A 41 -6.09 -1.27 -10.44
C THR A 41 -6.36 -0.24 -9.34
N ILE A 42 -6.44 -0.69 -8.07
CA ILE A 42 -6.59 0.22 -6.92
C ILE A 42 -5.35 1.07 -6.66
N VAL A 43 -4.25 0.84 -7.38
CA VAL A 43 -2.99 1.60 -7.29
C VAL A 43 -2.78 2.41 -8.57
N ILE A 44 -2.46 3.69 -8.41
CA ILE A 44 -2.05 4.57 -9.49
C ILE A 44 -0.71 5.21 -9.16
N GLN A 45 0.06 5.55 -10.20
CA GLN A 45 1.37 6.18 -10.10
C GLN A 45 1.34 7.53 -10.81
N GLU A 46 1.87 8.56 -10.16
CA GLU A 46 1.99 9.92 -10.68
C GLU A 46 3.39 10.47 -10.40
N ILE A 47 3.84 11.42 -11.24
CA ILE A 47 5.04 12.21 -10.94
C ILE A 47 4.59 13.54 -10.33
N MET A 48 5.23 13.92 -9.23
CA MET A 48 5.05 15.23 -8.59
C MET A 48 6.34 16.03 -8.70
N HIS A 49 6.25 17.22 -9.30
CA HIS A 49 7.35 18.16 -9.42
C HIS A 49 7.28 19.17 -8.26
N MET A 50 8.34 19.27 -7.45
CA MET A 50 8.41 20.22 -6.32
C MET A 50 9.82 20.77 -6.15
N ASN A 51 9.98 22.10 -6.18
CA ASN A 51 11.23 22.79 -5.87
C ASN A 51 12.46 22.18 -6.57
N GLU A 52 12.38 21.99 -7.88
CA GLU A 52 13.43 21.41 -8.75
C GLU A 52 13.71 19.90 -8.52
N GLU A 53 12.97 19.23 -7.64
CA GLU A 53 13.01 17.79 -7.47
C GLU A 53 11.75 17.11 -7.99
N ASP A 54 11.93 15.91 -8.54
CA ASP A 54 10.85 15.03 -8.97
C ASP A 54 10.63 13.93 -7.93
N PHE A 55 9.37 13.61 -7.70
CA PHE A 55 8.93 12.55 -6.80
C PHE A 55 8.01 11.60 -7.53
N VAL A 56 8.11 10.31 -7.21
CA VAL A 56 7.13 9.31 -7.60
C VAL A 56 6.11 9.19 -6.47
N VAL A 57 4.84 9.35 -6.81
CA VAL A 57 3.71 9.24 -5.89
C VAL A 57 2.86 8.05 -6.31
N TRP A 58 2.74 7.06 -5.43
CA TRP A 58 1.84 5.94 -5.58
C TRP A 58 0.62 6.18 -4.70
N LYS A 59 -0.57 6.19 -5.27
CA LYS A 59 -1.82 6.25 -4.50
C LYS A 59 -2.49 4.90 -4.59
N CYS A 60 -2.80 4.30 -3.45
CA CYS A 60 -3.52 3.03 -3.37
C CYS A 60 -4.86 3.28 -2.67
N SER A 61 -5.98 3.06 -3.33
CA SER A 61 -7.31 3.06 -2.70
C SER A 61 -7.41 1.98 -1.63
N ALA A 62 -8.31 2.16 -0.66
CA ALA A 62 -8.59 1.14 0.35
C ALA A 62 -9.09 -0.14 -0.32
N TRP A 63 -8.67 -1.30 0.19
CA TRP A 63 -9.14 -2.58 -0.33
C TRP A 63 -10.64 -2.71 -0.09
N PRO A 64 -11.44 -3.11 -1.10
CA PRO A 64 -12.89 -3.14 -0.99
C PRO A 64 -13.40 -3.95 0.20
N ILE A 65 -14.36 -3.38 0.92
CA ILE A 65 -15.08 -4.02 2.02
C ILE A 65 -16.47 -3.40 2.13
N GLU A 66 -17.47 -4.22 2.42
CA GLU A 66 -18.83 -3.74 2.70
C GLU A 66 -18.89 -3.09 4.08
N SER A 67 -19.61 -1.97 4.21
CA SER A 67 -19.70 -1.23 5.49
C SER A 67 -20.21 -2.10 6.66
N LYS A 68 -21.05 -3.09 6.38
CA LYS A 68 -21.57 -4.04 7.38
C LYS A 68 -20.51 -5.00 7.94
N ASP A 69 -19.40 -5.19 7.23
CA ASP A 69 -18.30 -6.09 7.62
C ASP A 69 -17.20 -5.36 8.42
N ILE A 70 -17.32 -4.04 8.60
CA ILE A 70 -16.40 -3.22 9.40
C ILE A 70 -16.84 -3.28 10.87
N ILE A 71 -16.09 -3.99 11.70
CA ILE A 71 -16.36 -4.17 13.13
C ILE A 71 -15.56 -3.19 13.99
N ASP A 72 -14.27 -3.03 13.73
CA ASP A 72 -13.38 -2.16 14.50
C ASP A 72 -12.21 -1.71 13.62
N THR A 73 -11.84 -0.43 13.67
CA THR A 73 -10.75 0.16 12.89
C THR A 73 -9.42 0.21 13.64
N THR A 74 -9.42 -0.07 14.95
CA THR A 74 -8.24 0.01 15.83
C THR A 74 -7.07 -0.81 15.29
N GLY A 75 -5.93 -0.19 14.98
CA GLY A 75 -4.74 -0.92 14.50
C GLY A 75 -4.74 -1.26 13.00
N SER A 76 -5.67 -0.75 12.19
CA SER A 76 -5.67 -0.99 10.73
C SER A 76 -4.44 -0.38 10.04
N GLY A 77 -3.95 0.76 10.52
CA GLY A 77 -2.69 1.36 10.08
C GLY A 77 -1.48 0.50 10.43
N ASP A 78 -1.44 -0.05 11.65
CA ASP A 78 -0.36 -0.97 12.07
C ASP A 78 -0.38 -2.26 11.25
N ALA A 79 -1.57 -2.79 10.96
CA ALA A 79 -1.78 -3.93 10.07
C ALA A 79 -1.28 -3.64 8.65
N PHE A 80 -1.60 -2.46 8.10
CA PHE A 80 -1.07 -2.00 6.82
C PHE A 80 0.46 -1.99 6.81
N ILE A 81 1.08 -1.36 7.82
CA ILE A 81 2.54 -1.28 7.93
C ILE A 81 3.16 -2.67 8.12
N GLY A 82 2.51 -3.56 8.87
CA GLY A 82 2.90 -4.97 8.97
C GLY A 82 2.92 -5.67 7.62
N GLY A 83 1.92 -5.41 6.76
CA GLY A 83 1.89 -5.89 5.38
C GLY A 83 3.02 -5.33 4.52
N ILE A 84 3.34 -4.04 4.66
CA ILE A 84 4.50 -3.42 3.99
C ILE A 84 5.80 -4.11 4.43
N ILE A 85 6.01 -4.28 5.74
CA ILE A 85 7.21 -4.91 6.28
C ILE A 85 7.32 -6.36 5.78
N TYR A 86 6.21 -7.11 5.78
CA TYR A 86 6.18 -8.47 5.25
C TYR A 86 6.67 -8.51 3.80
N GLY A 87 6.09 -7.68 2.91
CA GLY A 87 6.46 -7.62 1.50
C GLY A 87 7.93 -7.25 1.26
N LEU A 88 8.47 -6.32 2.06
CA LEU A 88 9.87 -5.89 1.99
C LEU A 88 10.87 -6.96 2.47
N LEU A 89 10.45 -7.85 3.38
CA LEU A 89 11.31 -8.90 3.95
C LEU A 89 11.18 -10.24 3.22
N THR A 90 10.31 -10.35 2.22
CA THR A 90 10.26 -11.57 1.40
C THR A 90 11.55 -11.75 0.58
N LYS A 91 11.83 -12.98 0.15
CA LYS A 91 13.03 -13.29 -0.66
C LYS A 91 12.99 -12.63 -2.05
N GLU A 92 11.80 -12.27 -2.51
CA GLU A 92 11.57 -11.67 -3.83
C GLU A 92 11.31 -10.17 -3.68
N VAL A 93 11.81 -9.37 -4.61
CA VAL A 93 11.53 -7.94 -4.60
C VAL A 93 10.12 -7.73 -5.13
N TRP A 94 9.21 -7.27 -4.27
CA TRP A 94 7.84 -6.92 -4.68
C TRP A 94 7.80 -5.55 -5.35
N SER A 95 6.99 -5.44 -6.41
CA SER A 95 6.65 -4.14 -7.00
C SER A 95 5.88 -3.27 -6.01
N ARG A 96 5.88 -1.95 -6.22
CA ARG A 96 5.11 -1.02 -5.39
C ARG A 96 3.61 -1.30 -5.45
N ASP A 97 3.10 -1.68 -6.62
CA ASP A 97 1.71 -2.12 -6.80
C ASP A 97 1.37 -3.30 -5.89
N ARG A 98 2.11 -4.41 -6.03
CA ARG A 98 1.92 -5.62 -5.22
C ARG A 98 2.02 -5.33 -3.72
N LEU A 99 3.03 -4.57 -3.33
CA LEU A 99 3.29 -4.18 -1.94
C LEU A 99 2.13 -3.40 -1.33
N LEU A 100 1.63 -2.38 -2.03
CA LEU A 100 0.54 -1.53 -1.55
C LEU A 100 -0.80 -2.27 -1.53
N ARG A 101 -1.10 -3.08 -2.56
CA ARG A 101 -2.31 -3.92 -2.59
C ARG A 101 -2.35 -4.93 -1.45
N PHE A 102 -1.24 -5.61 -1.21
CA PHE A 102 -1.12 -6.56 -0.11
C PHE A 102 -1.33 -5.88 1.25
N ALA A 103 -0.63 -4.77 1.50
CA ALA A 103 -0.79 -4.02 2.74
C ALA A 103 -2.23 -3.51 2.94
N SER A 104 -2.87 -3.04 1.87
CA SER A 104 -4.28 -2.61 1.87
C SER A 104 -5.21 -3.77 2.23
N TYR A 105 -4.99 -4.96 1.66
CA TYR A 105 -5.74 -6.17 2.00
C TYR A 105 -5.59 -6.57 3.47
N ILE A 106 -4.37 -6.59 4.01
CA ILE A 106 -4.12 -6.91 5.42
C ILE A 106 -4.84 -5.92 6.35
N ALA A 107 -4.79 -4.62 6.02
CA ALA A 107 -5.52 -3.59 6.75
C ALA A 107 -7.04 -3.83 6.73
N THR A 108 -7.59 -4.28 5.61
CA THR A 108 -9.02 -4.61 5.48
C THR A 108 -9.41 -5.88 6.22
N CYS A 109 -8.56 -6.92 6.25
CA CYS A 109 -8.81 -8.10 7.09
C CYS A 109 -8.92 -7.74 8.56
N LYS A 110 -8.04 -6.83 9.04
CA LYS A 110 -8.09 -6.30 10.41
C LYS A 110 -9.47 -5.72 10.74
N LEU A 111 -10.16 -5.08 9.81
CA LEU A 111 -11.45 -4.42 10.09
C LEU A 111 -12.54 -5.38 10.57
N LYS A 112 -12.41 -6.69 10.28
CA LYS A 112 -13.41 -7.72 10.54
C LYS A 112 -13.38 -8.31 11.95
N GLY A 113 -12.68 -7.69 12.90
CA GLY A 113 -12.61 -8.17 14.29
C GLY A 113 -12.19 -7.13 15.31
N ILE A 114 -12.52 -7.39 16.58
CA ILE A 114 -12.34 -6.46 17.71
C ILE A 114 -10.88 -6.43 18.17
N GLY A 115 -10.34 -5.24 18.40
CA GLY A 115 -8.97 -5.00 18.83
C GLY A 115 -7.97 -5.05 17.66
N ALA A 116 -6.69 -4.84 17.96
CA ALA A 116 -5.66 -4.62 16.94
C ALA A 116 -5.16 -5.87 16.20
N ARG A 117 -5.39 -7.09 16.73
CA ARG A 117 -4.73 -8.32 16.23
C ARG A 117 -5.66 -9.50 15.94
N SER A 118 -6.89 -9.50 16.44
CA SER A 118 -7.74 -10.70 16.50
C SER A 118 -8.19 -11.23 15.13
N SER A 119 -8.24 -10.36 14.12
CA SER A 119 -8.71 -10.63 12.76
C SER A 119 -7.60 -10.56 11.70
N LEU A 120 -6.34 -10.47 12.11
CA LEU A 120 -5.22 -10.54 11.17
C LEU A 120 -5.16 -11.96 10.59
N PRO A 121 -5.03 -12.10 9.26
CA PRO A 121 -4.97 -13.42 8.62
C PRO A 121 -3.61 -14.07 8.90
N TYR A 122 -3.59 -15.40 8.95
CA TYR A 122 -2.34 -16.13 8.78
C TYR A 122 -1.95 -16.13 7.30
N VAL A 123 -0.67 -16.31 6.99
CA VAL A 123 -0.20 -16.38 5.60
C VAL A 123 -0.91 -17.50 4.82
N SER A 124 -1.26 -18.60 5.49
CA SER A 124 -2.01 -19.72 4.90
C SER A 124 -3.43 -19.37 4.48
N ASP A 125 -4.00 -18.29 5.03
CA ASP A 125 -5.38 -17.87 4.75
C ASP A 125 -5.46 -16.92 3.54
N ILE A 126 -4.30 -16.51 3.01
CA ILE A 126 -4.19 -15.49 1.96
C ILE A 126 -3.96 -16.16 0.61
N ASP A 127 -4.85 -15.89 -0.34
CA ASP A 127 -4.59 -16.20 -1.76
C ASP A 127 -3.59 -15.18 -2.32
N MET A 128 -2.33 -15.60 -2.45
CA MET A 128 -1.25 -14.74 -2.93
C MET A 128 -1.38 -14.36 -4.41
N ASN A 129 -2.23 -15.06 -5.19
CA ASN A 129 -2.50 -14.71 -6.58
C ASN A 129 -3.33 -13.43 -6.73
N LEU A 130 -3.95 -12.95 -5.64
CA LEU A 130 -4.65 -11.65 -5.64
C LEU A 130 -3.70 -10.46 -5.83
N PHE A 131 -2.38 -10.68 -5.78
CA PHE A 131 -1.35 -9.64 -5.83
C PHE A 131 -0.23 -9.94 -6.83
N SER A 132 -0.38 -10.96 -7.69
CA SER A 132 0.61 -11.34 -8.70
C SER A 132 0.60 -10.44 -9.92
#